data_AF-A0A814FYI1-F1
#
_entry.id   AF-A0A814FYI1-F1
#
_cell.length_a   1.000
_cell.length_b   1.000
_cell.length_c   1.000
_cell.angle_alpha   90.00
_cell.angle_beta   90.00
_cell.angle_gamma   90.00
#
_symmetry.space_group_name_H-M   'P 1'
#
loop_
_entity.id
_entity.type
_entity.pdbx_description
1 polymer ?
#
loop_
_entity_poly.entity_id
_entity_poly.type
_entity_poly.pdbx_seq_one_letter_code
_entity_poly.pdbx_strand_id
1 'polypeptide(L)'
;MHRPNVARRSSVSVVVIDYPWTKTKEDVAAFYNVEETKGLSEERVKRDLERYGPNELPAEETKPLWKLILEQFDELLVKILLAAACISFVLALFEEHKEEDSLVAAFVEPLVILLILIANATVGVWQERNAESAIEALKEYEPEIAKVVRQNRPGQIQRIKARELVPGDIVEVAVGDKVPADIRITTIHSTTLRVDQSLLTGESVSVIKHTDPVPDPRAVNQDKKNILFSGTNIATGKCRGIVVGTGLNTEIGKIRSEMAASEEEKTPLQQKLDEFGEQLSKVISIICVAVWAINIGHFNDPVHGGSWLRGAIYYFKIAVALGTRRMAKKNAIVRSLPSVETLGCTSVICSDKTGTLTTNQMSVCRMFVFAKADGNDIQIEQFEITGSTYEPKGDILFNEAKFNCSQRSGLVELAECAALSTALGFNPPDLDIMERPPRNPKESLITPWLFFRYMAIGTYVGAGTVGASCWWYVSHQDGPLLTWTQLKHHFKCRGGGKEWEDIDCDVFDDPHPMTMALSVLVTIEMLNSLNSLSENQSLLKMPPWYNKYLLCAIGLSMSLHMMILYVPMFNTVFQICPLTFEEWVAVLKISFPVVLLDELLKFIARNFIDISPKNSEINEAENK
;
A
#
# COMPACT_ATOMS: atom_id res chain seq x y z
N MET A 1 -35.78 3.18 -14.17
CA MET A 1 -35.73 3.48 -15.62
C MET A 1 -35.50 4.99 -15.82
N HIS A 2 -34.34 5.51 -15.43
CA HIS A 2 -33.91 6.89 -15.70
C HIS A 2 -32.38 6.85 -15.73
N ARG A 3 -31.81 6.79 -16.94
CA ARG A 3 -30.38 6.97 -17.17
C ARG A 3 -30.05 8.44 -16.93
N PRO A 4 -29.04 8.80 -16.12
CA PRO A 4 -28.58 10.18 -16.08
C PRO A 4 -28.00 10.50 -17.46
N ASN A 5 -28.37 11.68 -18.00
CA ASN A 5 -27.81 12.23 -19.22
C ASN A 5 -26.30 12.45 -19.02
N VAL A 6 -25.49 11.48 -19.44
CA VAL A 6 -24.09 11.72 -19.77
C VAL A 6 -24.11 12.74 -20.90
N ALA A 7 -23.69 13.96 -20.60
CA ALA A 7 -23.54 15.01 -21.59
C ALA A 7 -22.65 14.47 -22.72
N ARG A 8 -23.26 14.17 -23.87
CA ARG A 8 -22.56 13.93 -25.13
C ARG A 8 -21.82 15.22 -25.49
N ARG A 9 -20.62 15.41 -24.95
CA ARG A 9 -19.62 16.27 -25.59
C ARG A 9 -19.44 15.71 -26.99
N SER A 10 -19.70 16.56 -27.98
CA SER A 10 -19.52 16.26 -29.40
C SER A 10 -18.16 15.61 -29.61
N SER A 11 -18.14 14.31 -29.88
CA SER A 11 -16.95 13.55 -30.22
C SER A 11 -16.42 14.06 -31.56
N VAL A 12 -15.52 15.04 -31.52
CA VAL A 12 -14.62 15.29 -32.64
C VAL A 12 -13.93 13.95 -32.88
N SER A 13 -14.20 13.29 -34.00
CA SER A 13 -13.55 12.05 -34.37
C SER A 13 -12.06 12.32 -34.46
N VAL A 14 -11.34 11.96 -33.40
CA VAL A 14 -9.90 12.09 -33.32
C VAL A 14 -9.32 11.17 -34.38
N VAL A 15 -8.64 11.74 -35.38
CA VAL A 15 -8.08 11.00 -36.51
C VAL A 15 -6.77 10.37 -36.01
N VAL A 16 -6.88 9.15 -35.48
CA VAL A 16 -5.73 8.32 -35.11
C VAL A 16 -5.38 7.44 -36.31
N ILE A 17 -4.10 7.15 -36.51
CA ILE A 17 -3.69 6.24 -37.58
C ILE A 17 -4.23 4.84 -37.31
N ASP A 18 -4.96 4.27 -38.27
CA ASP A 18 -5.44 2.90 -38.17
C ASP A 18 -4.29 1.91 -38.40
N TYR A 19 -4.16 0.94 -37.50
CA TYR A 19 -3.21 -0.17 -37.56
C TYR A 19 -1.74 0.26 -37.83
N PRO A 20 -1.13 1.11 -36.98
CA PRO A 20 0.22 1.66 -37.20
C PRO A 20 1.31 0.61 -37.40
N TRP A 21 1.14 -0.60 -36.84
CA TRP A 21 2.08 -1.70 -37.01
C TRP A 21 2.09 -2.28 -38.43
N THR A 22 1.00 -2.15 -39.19
CA THR A 22 0.92 -2.62 -40.59
C THR A 22 1.58 -1.68 -41.59
N LYS A 23 1.85 -0.45 -41.17
CA LYS A 23 2.37 0.62 -42.01
C LYS A 23 3.89 0.65 -42.01
N THR A 24 4.47 1.06 -43.13
CA THR A 24 5.91 1.35 -43.21
C THR A 24 6.24 2.60 -42.39
N LYS A 25 7.49 2.78 -42.00
CA LYS A 25 7.89 3.96 -41.22
C LYS A 25 7.68 5.26 -42.02
N GLU A 26 7.82 5.19 -43.34
CA GLU A 26 7.58 6.29 -44.27
C GLU A 26 6.09 6.67 -44.32
N ASP A 27 5.18 5.69 -44.34
CA ASP A 27 3.74 5.94 -44.33
C ASP A 27 3.28 6.61 -43.03
N VAL A 28 3.82 6.17 -41.88
CA VAL A 28 3.51 6.78 -40.57
C VAL A 28 4.06 8.20 -40.49
N ALA A 29 5.29 8.42 -40.95
CA ALA A 29 5.89 9.76 -41.03
C ALA A 29 5.09 10.69 -41.97
N ALA A 30 4.62 10.16 -43.11
CA ALA A 30 3.80 10.90 -44.06
C ALA A 30 2.42 11.25 -43.50
N PHE A 31 1.77 10.33 -42.76
CA PHE A 31 0.49 10.57 -42.12
C PHE A 31 0.54 11.73 -41.12
N TYR A 32 1.56 11.75 -40.25
CA TYR A 32 1.76 12.85 -39.30
C TYR A 32 2.45 14.08 -39.95
N ASN A 33 2.95 13.95 -41.17
CA ASN A 33 3.72 14.96 -41.90
C ASN A 33 4.90 15.48 -41.04
N VAL A 34 5.75 14.55 -40.61
CA VAL A 34 6.90 14.78 -39.74
C VAL A 34 8.17 14.17 -40.32
N GLU A 35 9.29 14.89 -40.23
CA GLU A 35 10.61 14.41 -40.63
C GLU A 35 11.39 13.95 -39.38
N GLU A 36 11.99 12.75 -39.42
CA GLU A 36 12.63 12.12 -38.25
C GLU A 36 13.78 12.94 -37.63
N THR A 37 14.45 13.78 -38.43
CA THR A 37 15.56 14.64 -37.99
C THR A 37 15.10 15.95 -37.35
N LYS A 38 13.93 16.46 -37.75
CA LYS A 38 13.42 17.77 -37.35
C LYS A 38 12.30 17.69 -36.31
N GLY A 39 11.47 16.65 -36.36
CA GLY A 39 10.29 16.52 -35.49
C GLY A 39 9.21 17.56 -35.76
N LEU A 40 8.29 17.71 -34.79
CA LEU A 40 7.16 18.64 -34.86
C LEU A 40 7.55 20.09 -34.49
N SER A 41 6.80 21.06 -35.01
CA SER A 41 6.89 22.47 -34.62
C SER A 41 6.11 22.74 -33.33
N GLU A 42 6.52 23.73 -32.53
CA GLU A 42 5.83 24.06 -31.28
C GLU A 42 4.37 24.50 -31.49
N GLU A 43 4.08 25.21 -32.58
CA GLU A 43 2.71 25.58 -32.94
C GLU A 43 1.83 24.37 -33.20
N ARG A 44 2.40 23.33 -33.83
CA ARG A 44 1.69 22.09 -34.10
C ARG A 44 1.51 21.26 -32.84
N VAL A 45 2.53 21.20 -31.99
CA VAL A 45 2.42 20.55 -30.67
C VAL A 45 1.30 21.17 -29.84
N LYS A 46 1.20 22.51 -29.77
CA LYS A 46 0.11 23.18 -29.03
C LYS A 46 -1.27 22.81 -29.60
N ARG A 47 -1.41 22.85 -30.93
CA ARG A 47 -2.66 22.48 -31.61
C ARG A 47 -3.05 21.02 -31.39
N ASP A 48 -2.07 20.12 -31.46
CA ASP A 48 -2.28 18.69 -31.27
C ASP A 48 -2.55 18.38 -29.79
N LEU A 49 -1.94 19.11 -28.84
CA LEU A 49 -2.25 18.97 -27.41
C LEU A 49 -3.69 19.40 -27.10
N GLU A 50 -4.19 20.47 -27.73
CA GLU A 50 -5.61 20.86 -27.64
C GLU A 50 -6.56 19.82 -28.27
N ARG A 51 -6.10 19.12 -29.32
CA ARG A 51 -6.91 18.15 -30.06
C ARG A 51 -6.97 16.77 -29.41
N TYR A 52 -5.82 16.23 -29.00
CA TYR A 52 -5.67 14.88 -28.46
C TYR A 52 -5.70 14.85 -26.93
N GLY A 53 -5.50 15.99 -26.28
CA GLY A 53 -5.32 16.08 -24.83
C GLY A 53 -3.89 15.72 -24.40
N PRO A 54 -3.57 15.89 -23.10
CA PRO A 54 -2.29 15.49 -22.54
C PRO A 54 -2.11 13.97 -22.57
N ASN A 55 -0.86 13.53 -22.69
CA ASN A 55 -0.47 12.12 -22.59
C ASN A 55 -0.39 11.68 -21.11
N GLU A 56 -1.54 11.67 -20.46
CA GLU A 56 -1.72 11.15 -19.11
C GLU A 56 -3.04 10.41 -19.06
N LEU A 57 -3.11 9.44 -18.14
CA LEU A 57 -4.35 8.73 -17.92
C LEU A 57 -5.21 9.56 -16.95
N PRO A 58 -6.49 9.81 -17.26
CA PRO A 58 -7.33 10.72 -16.49
C PRO A 58 -7.43 10.22 -15.05
N ALA A 59 -7.05 11.06 -14.08
CA ALA A 59 -7.24 10.74 -12.67
C ALA A 59 -8.70 10.33 -12.42
N GLU A 60 -8.90 9.28 -11.62
CA GLU A 60 -10.24 8.94 -11.16
C GLU A 60 -10.80 10.14 -10.42
N GLU A 61 -12.01 10.57 -10.81
CA GLU A 61 -12.70 11.64 -10.10
C GLU A 61 -13.03 11.13 -8.70
N THR A 62 -12.25 11.55 -7.70
CA THR A 62 -12.56 11.24 -6.30
C THR A 62 -13.95 11.77 -5.98
N LYS A 63 -14.78 10.92 -5.35
CA LYS A 63 -16.11 11.37 -4.92
C LYS A 63 -15.90 12.51 -3.91
N PRO A 64 -16.50 13.69 -4.12
CA PRO A 64 -16.33 14.78 -3.17
C PRO A 64 -16.98 14.41 -1.83
N LEU A 65 -16.42 14.90 -0.72
CA LEU A 65 -16.85 14.54 0.64
C LEU A 65 -18.36 14.68 0.87
N TRP A 66 -19.00 15.68 0.27
CA TRP A 66 -20.45 15.88 0.40
C TRP A 66 -21.26 14.75 -0.26
N LYS A 67 -20.75 14.18 -1.37
CA LYS A 67 -21.40 13.07 -2.08
C LYS A 67 -21.24 11.78 -1.28
N LEU A 68 -20.05 11.55 -0.71
CA LEU A 68 -19.80 10.43 0.22
C LEU A 68 -20.72 10.50 1.43
N ILE A 69 -20.88 11.69 2.04
CA ILE A 69 -21.82 11.90 3.14
C ILE A 69 -23.25 11.55 2.71
N LEU A 70 -23.69 12.00 1.52
CA LEU A 70 -25.04 11.77 1.02
C LEU A 70 -25.32 10.28 0.75
N GLU A 71 -24.34 9.55 0.24
CA GLU A 71 -24.41 8.09 0.02
C GLU A 71 -24.62 7.33 1.35
N GLN A 72 -24.07 7.81 2.48
CA GLN A 72 -24.34 7.22 3.81
C GLN A 72 -25.81 7.36 4.25
N PHE A 73 -26.56 8.33 3.70
CA PHE A 73 -27.99 8.50 3.98
C PHE A 73 -28.89 7.76 2.99
N ASP A 74 -28.33 7.09 1.98
CA ASP A 74 -29.12 6.42 0.95
C ASP A 74 -29.67 5.05 1.40
N GLU A 75 -29.13 4.48 2.47
CA GLU A 75 -29.58 3.22 3.05
C GLU A 75 -31.02 3.32 3.60
N LEU A 76 -31.85 2.33 3.30
CA LEU A 76 -33.28 2.33 3.67
C LEU A 76 -33.50 2.49 5.18
N LEU A 77 -32.67 1.84 6.01
CA LEU A 77 -32.75 1.93 7.47
C LEU A 77 -32.42 3.34 7.98
N VAL A 78 -31.39 3.97 7.40
CA VAL A 78 -31.00 5.35 7.71
C VAL A 78 -32.10 6.33 7.31
N LYS A 79 -32.75 6.14 6.16
CA LYS A 79 -33.92 6.94 5.73
C LYS A 79 -35.09 6.84 6.70
N ILE A 80 -35.37 5.64 7.23
CA ILE A 80 -36.43 5.44 8.24
C ILE A 80 -36.08 6.15 9.55
N LEU A 81 -34.84 6.07 10.01
CA LEU A 81 -34.36 6.78 11.21
C LEU A 81 -34.40 8.30 11.03
N LEU A 82 -34.02 8.79 9.85
CA LEU A 82 -34.09 10.21 9.48
C LEU A 82 -35.55 10.70 9.47
N ALA A 83 -36.47 9.91 8.89
CA ALA A 83 -37.91 10.22 8.92
C ALA A 83 -38.45 10.26 10.35
N ALA A 84 -38.05 9.31 11.22
CA ALA A 84 -38.41 9.32 12.64
C ALA A 84 -37.86 10.56 13.36
N ALA A 85 -36.60 10.95 13.10
CA ALA A 85 -36.01 12.17 13.66
C ALA A 85 -36.77 13.42 13.23
N CYS A 86 -37.13 13.54 11.94
CA CYS A 86 -37.94 14.65 11.43
C CYS A 86 -39.33 14.70 12.07
N ILE A 87 -40.00 13.56 12.21
CA ILE A 87 -41.30 13.46 12.87
C ILE A 87 -41.19 13.88 14.34
N SER A 88 -40.24 13.34 15.10
CA SER A 88 -40.04 13.69 16.50
C SER A 88 -39.70 15.17 16.68
N PHE A 89 -38.92 15.75 15.76
CA PHE A 89 -38.60 17.18 15.77
C PHE A 89 -39.83 18.06 15.50
N VAL A 90 -40.64 17.71 14.48
CA VAL A 90 -41.89 18.43 14.18
C VAL A 90 -42.87 18.33 15.35
N LEU A 91 -42.99 17.16 15.97
CA LEU A 91 -43.87 16.97 17.11
C LEU A 91 -43.41 17.76 18.34
N ALA A 92 -42.10 17.85 18.59
CA ALA A 92 -41.54 18.69 19.64
C ALA A 92 -41.82 20.19 19.42
N LEU A 93 -41.90 20.65 18.16
CA LEU A 93 -42.26 22.05 17.82
C LEU A 93 -43.74 22.38 18.04
N PHE A 94 -44.64 21.39 17.95
CA PHE A 94 -46.09 21.57 18.07
C PHE A 94 -46.66 21.18 19.44
N GLU A 95 -45.83 20.69 20.36
CA GLU A 95 -46.24 20.34 21.72
C GLU A 95 -46.38 21.63 22.56
N GLU A 96 -47.61 22.04 22.87
CA GLU A 96 -47.86 23.21 23.71
C GLU A 96 -47.27 22.98 25.11
N HIS A 97 -46.23 23.75 25.46
CA HIS A 97 -45.56 23.71 26.77
C HIS A 97 -46.54 24.06 27.90
N LYS A 98 -47.10 23.02 28.53
CA LYS A 98 -47.69 23.12 29.85
C LYS A 98 -46.72 22.45 30.83
N GLU A 99 -46.28 23.25 31.80
CA GLU A 99 -45.38 22.94 32.92
C GLU A 99 -43.88 23.05 32.66
N GLU A 100 -43.18 23.47 33.72
CA GLU A 100 -41.76 23.87 33.84
C GLU A 100 -40.75 22.73 33.58
N ASP A 101 -41.04 21.79 32.69
CA ASP A 101 -40.03 20.88 32.18
C ASP A 101 -39.27 21.57 31.05
N SER A 102 -38.00 21.83 31.34
CA SER A 102 -37.05 22.53 30.48
C SER A 102 -37.25 22.21 28.99
N LEU A 103 -37.35 23.26 28.16
CA LEU A 103 -37.33 23.19 26.69
C LEU A 103 -36.30 22.17 26.16
N VAL A 104 -35.20 21.99 26.89
CA VAL A 104 -34.14 21.02 26.65
C VAL A 104 -34.66 19.57 26.53
N ALA A 105 -35.59 19.12 27.38
CA ALA A 105 -36.06 17.74 27.43
C ALA A 105 -36.82 17.30 26.16
N ALA A 106 -37.65 18.18 25.60
CA ALA A 106 -38.44 17.90 24.39
C ALA A 106 -37.57 17.70 23.13
N PHE A 107 -36.39 18.32 23.09
CA PHE A 107 -35.45 18.19 21.97
C PHE A 107 -34.41 17.07 22.16
N VAL A 108 -34.35 16.40 23.33
CA VAL A 108 -33.36 15.33 23.58
C VAL A 108 -33.50 14.18 22.58
N GLU A 109 -34.73 13.69 22.36
CA GLU A 109 -34.97 12.53 21.49
C GLU A 109 -34.53 12.77 20.02
N PRO A 110 -34.99 13.82 19.31
CA PRO A 110 -34.54 14.09 17.95
C PRO A 110 -33.04 14.42 17.87
N LEU A 111 -32.48 15.09 18.89
CA LEU A 111 -31.05 15.41 18.96
C LEU A 111 -30.19 14.14 19.07
N VAL A 112 -30.59 13.17 19.92
CA VAL A 112 -29.87 11.91 20.08
C VAL A 112 -29.89 11.09 18.79
N ILE A 113 -31.03 11.02 18.10
CA ILE A 113 -31.13 10.31 16.80
C ILE A 113 -30.23 10.98 15.75
N LEU A 114 -30.27 12.32 15.67
CA LEU A 114 -29.42 13.07 14.74
C LEU A 114 -27.93 12.86 15.03
N LEU A 115 -27.53 12.83 16.31
CA LEU A 115 -26.15 12.60 16.72
C LEU A 115 -25.65 11.21 16.30
N ILE A 116 -26.49 10.17 16.46
CA ILE A 116 -26.18 8.81 16.01
C ILE A 116 -25.98 8.76 14.49
N LEU A 117 -26.87 9.42 13.72
CA LEU A 117 -26.75 9.46 12.26
C LEU A 117 -25.47 10.19 11.81
N ILE A 118 -25.13 11.31 12.44
CA ILE A 118 -23.90 12.05 12.17
C ILE A 118 -22.66 11.21 12.51
N ALA A 119 -22.66 10.54 13.66
CA ALA A 119 -21.57 9.68 14.08
C ALA A 119 -21.36 8.52 13.08
N ASN A 120 -22.43 7.84 12.66
CA ASN A 120 -22.37 6.75 11.69
C ASN A 120 -21.86 7.24 10.32
N ALA A 121 -22.39 8.36 9.81
CA ALA A 121 -21.93 8.94 8.55
C ALA A 121 -20.45 9.35 8.61
N THR A 122 -20.00 9.91 9.73
CA THR A 122 -18.61 10.33 9.93
C THR A 122 -17.67 9.13 9.93
N VAL A 123 -18.03 8.06 10.65
CA VAL A 123 -17.25 6.81 10.66
C VAL A 123 -17.20 6.17 9.27
N GLY A 124 -18.34 6.13 8.55
CA GLY A 124 -18.41 5.62 7.19
C GLY A 124 -17.48 6.37 6.23
N VAL A 125 -17.57 7.70 6.20
CA VAL A 125 -16.71 8.55 5.35
C VAL A 125 -15.23 8.43 5.71
N TRP A 126 -14.90 8.34 7.01
CA TRP A 126 -13.51 8.18 7.45
C TRP A 126 -12.91 6.85 6.99
N GLN A 127 -13.69 5.76 7.06
CA GLN A 127 -13.25 4.43 6.61
C GLN A 127 -13.04 4.39 5.09
N GLU A 128 -13.97 4.95 4.32
CA GLU A 128 -13.90 4.97 2.85
C GLU A 128 -12.71 5.81 2.36
N ARG A 129 -12.48 6.97 2.97
CA ARG A 129 -11.34 7.84 2.65
C ARG A 129 -9.99 7.18 2.96
N ASN A 130 -9.88 6.47 4.07
CA ASN A 130 -8.63 5.78 4.41
C ASN A 130 -8.32 4.67 3.38
N ALA A 131 -9.33 3.95 2.89
CA ALA A 131 -9.16 2.93 1.86
C ALA A 131 -8.72 3.52 0.51
N GLU A 132 -9.31 4.63 0.07
CA GLU A 132 -8.93 5.30 -1.19
C GLU A 132 -7.51 5.91 -1.13
N SER A 133 -7.14 6.52 -0.01
CA SER A 133 -5.84 7.20 0.14
C SER A 133 -4.63 6.27 -0.01
N ALA A 134 -4.78 4.98 0.34
CA ALA A 134 -3.74 3.97 0.18
C ALA A 134 -3.49 3.59 -1.29
N ILE A 135 -4.52 3.70 -2.14
CA ILE A 135 -4.44 3.40 -3.58
C ILE A 135 -3.85 4.58 -4.35
N GLU A 136 -4.15 5.81 -3.93
CA GLU A 136 -3.64 7.02 -4.57
C GLU A 136 -2.11 7.17 -4.42
N ALA A 137 -1.53 6.76 -3.30
CA ALA A 137 -0.08 6.73 -3.08
C ALA A 137 0.68 5.80 -4.05
N LEU A 138 0.00 4.84 -4.68
CA LEU A 138 0.60 3.96 -5.69
C LEU A 138 0.66 4.60 -7.09
N LYS A 139 -0.04 5.72 -7.31
CA LYS A 139 -0.14 6.39 -8.63
C LYS A 139 1.07 7.28 -8.96
N GLU A 140 2.00 7.50 -8.02
CA GLU A 140 3.20 8.35 -8.20
C GLU A 140 4.33 7.73 -9.06
N TYR A 141 4.15 6.54 -9.63
CA TYR A 141 5.19 5.83 -10.39
C TYR A 141 5.11 6.01 -11.93
N GLU A 142 4.33 6.97 -12.42
CA GLU A 142 4.33 7.36 -13.83
C GLU A 142 5.65 8.10 -14.20
N PRO A 143 6.28 7.78 -15.35
CA PRO A 143 7.55 8.38 -15.71
C PRO A 143 7.37 9.88 -16.00
N GLU A 144 8.00 10.74 -15.21
CA GLU A 144 7.77 12.19 -15.29
C GLU A 144 8.35 12.82 -16.59
N ILE A 145 9.32 12.17 -17.25
CA ILE A 145 10.13 12.77 -18.33
C ILE A 145 10.22 11.89 -19.58
N ALA A 146 9.97 12.49 -20.75
CA ALA A 146 10.18 11.91 -22.07
C ALA A 146 11.29 12.65 -22.86
N LYS A 147 11.97 11.92 -23.75
CA LYS A 147 13.03 12.45 -24.64
C LYS A 147 12.46 12.60 -26.05
N VAL A 148 12.37 13.83 -26.54
CA VAL A 148 11.81 14.17 -27.86
C VAL A 148 12.79 14.90 -28.76
N VAL A 149 12.57 14.81 -30.07
CA VAL A 149 13.21 15.66 -31.08
C VAL A 149 12.11 16.55 -31.69
N ARG A 150 12.26 17.87 -31.57
CA ARG A 150 11.32 18.90 -32.06
C ARG A 150 12.07 20.02 -32.79
N GLN A 151 11.36 20.76 -33.63
CA GLN A 151 11.97 21.74 -34.56
C GLN A 151 12.67 22.91 -33.87
N ASN A 152 12.31 23.24 -32.63
CA ASN A 152 12.97 24.32 -31.89
C ASN A 152 14.47 24.04 -31.70
N ARG A 153 14.86 22.76 -31.59
CA ARG A 153 16.27 22.33 -31.58
C ARG A 153 16.43 21.11 -32.49
N PRO A 154 16.57 21.32 -33.81
CA PRO A 154 16.58 20.23 -34.78
C PRO A 154 17.78 19.31 -34.55
N GLY A 155 17.54 18.00 -34.54
CA GLY A 155 18.56 16.98 -34.26
C GLY A 155 19.03 16.89 -32.81
N GLN A 156 18.61 17.79 -31.90
CA GLN A 156 18.95 17.71 -30.48
C GLN A 156 17.81 17.10 -29.67
N ILE A 157 18.16 16.20 -28.76
CA ILE A 157 17.22 15.55 -27.84
C ILE A 157 16.85 16.53 -26.73
N GLN A 158 15.55 16.75 -26.54
CA GLN A 158 14.99 17.60 -25.50
C GLN A 158 14.25 16.72 -24.49
N ARG A 159 14.39 17.05 -23.19
CA ARG A 159 13.66 16.38 -22.11
C ARG A 159 12.44 17.22 -21.77
N ILE A 160 11.25 16.66 -21.96
CA ILE A 160 9.96 17.29 -21.68
C ILE A 160 9.17 16.42 -20.71
N LYS A 161 8.08 16.94 -20.14
CA LYS A 161 7.18 16.13 -19.34
C LYS A 161 6.45 15.11 -20.23
N ALA A 162 6.30 13.87 -19.77
CA ALA A 162 5.64 12.82 -20.57
C ALA A 162 4.20 13.20 -20.97
N ARG A 163 3.48 13.95 -20.12
CA ARG A 163 2.13 14.49 -20.39
C ARG A 163 2.05 15.45 -21.59
N GLU A 164 3.17 16.04 -22.00
CA GLU A 164 3.24 17.01 -23.11
C GLU A 164 3.54 16.34 -24.46
N LEU A 165 3.62 15.01 -24.50
CA LEU A 165 3.73 14.23 -25.73
C LEU A 165 2.42 14.26 -26.50
N VAL A 166 2.53 14.37 -27.83
CA VAL A 166 1.40 14.30 -28.74
C VAL A 166 1.66 13.27 -29.84
N PRO A 167 0.60 12.68 -30.44
CA PRO A 167 0.76 11.82 -31.61
C PRO A 167 1.52 12.54 -32.73
N GLY A 168 2.54 11.87 -33.29
CA GLY A 168 3.46 12.42 -34.28
C GLY A 168 4.79 12.94 -33.71
N ASP A 169 4.95 13.07 -32.39
CA ASP A 169 6.24 13.42 -31.79
C ASP A 169 7.29 12.35 -32.10
N ILE A 170 8.51 12.80 -32.39
CA ILE A 170 9.67 11.92 -32.54
C ILE A 170 10.29 11.74 -31.16
N VAL A 171 10.30 10.50 -30.68
CA VAL A 171 10.80 10.15 -29.35
C VAL A 171 12.01 9.23 -29.46
N GLU A 172 12.94 9.39 -28.53
CA GLU A 172 14.11 8.54 -28.41
C GLU A 172 14.10 7.83 -27.06
N VAL A 173 14.27 6.52 -27.08
CA VAL A 173 14.32 5.70 -25.86
C VAL A 173 15.61 4.88 -25.85
N ALA A 174 16.18 4.71 -24.67
CA ALA A 174 17.41 3.98 -24.43
C ALA A 174 17.24 3.04 -23.23
N VAL A 175 18.25 2.19 -22.99
CA VAL A 175 18.29 1.27 -21.86
C VAL A 175 17.93 1.94 -20.54
N GLY A 176 17.00 1.33 -19.81
CA GLY A 176 16.51 1.82 -18.52
C GLY A 176 15.38 2.86 -18.62
N ASP A 177 15.07 3.39 -19.80
CA ASP A 177 13.92 4.26 -19.98
C ASP A 177 12.61 3.44 -19.94
N LYS A 178 11.60 3.99 -19.28
CA LYS A 178 10.21 3.55 -19.43
C LYS A 178 9.61 4.23 -20.66
N VAL A 179 8.90 3.46 -21.47
CA VAL A 179 8.27 3.92 -22.71
C VAL A 179 7.09 4.84 -22.35
N PRO A 180 7.08 6.12 -22.78
CA PRO A 180 6.12 7.11 -22.27
C PRO A 180 4.77 7.13 -23.00
N ALA A 181 4.68 6.52 -24.18
CA ALA A 181 3.50 6.49 -25.04
C ALA A 181 3.60 5.29 -26.00
N ASP A 182 2.56 4.97 -26.75
CA ASP A 182 2.66 3.94 -27.79
C ASP A 182 3.41 4.50 -29.01
N ILE A 183 4.48 3.84 -29.41
CA ILE A 183 5.46 4.36 -30.38
C ILE A 183 5.70 3.35 -31.49
N ARG A 184 5.63 3.83 -32.74
CA ARG A 184 6.09 3.09 -33.92
C ARG A 184 7.59 3.31 -34.09
N ILE A 185 8.38 2.24 -34.05
CA ILE A 185 9.84 2.29 -34.18
C ILE A 185 10.19 2.71 -35.62
N THR A 186 11.03 3.73 -35.80
CA THR A 186 11.51 4.17 -37.11
C THR A 186 12.93 3.67 -37.38
N THR A 187 13.81 3.85 -36.40
CA THR A 187 15.24 3.57 -36.51
C THR A 187 15.78 3.00 -35.21
N ILE A 188 16.55 1.91 -35.31
CA ILE A 188 17.27 1.32 -34.17
C ILE A 188 18.73 1.72 -34.30
N HIS A 189 19.27 2.40 -33.29
CA HIS A 189 20.65 2.92 -33.27
C HIS A 189 21.66 1.90 -32.73
N SER A 190 21.18 0.94 -31.94
CA SER A 190 21.97 -0.18 -31.41
C SER A 190 21.91 -1.41 -32.33
N THR A 191 22.77 -2.40 -32.10
CA THR A 191 22.73 -3.68 -32.83
C THR A 191 21.38 -4.39 -32.70
N THR A 192 20.80 -4.36 -31.49
CA THR A 192 19.48 -4.91 -31.20
C THR A 192 18.74 -4.00 -30.25
N LEU A 193 17.41 -4.00 -30.32
CA LEU A 193 16.52 -3.41 -29.33
C LEU A 193 15.74 -4.53 -28.64
N ARG A 194 15.78 -4.57 -27.31
CA ARG A 194 15.00 -5.51 -26.49
C ARG A 194 14.14 -4.74 -25.50
N VAL A 195 12.90 -5.15 -25.37
CA VAL A 195 11.89 -4.49 -24.55
C VAL A 195 11.26 -5.50 -23.62
N ASP A 196 11.17 -5.16 -22.33
CA ASP A 196 10.40 -5.90 -21.35
C ASP A 196 8.93 -5.48 -21.45
N GLN A 197 8.09 -6.39 -21.94
CA GLN A 197 6.66 -6.19 -22.14
C GLN A 197 5.81 -6.97 -21.11
N SER A 198 6.42 -7.44 -20.02
CA SER A 198 5.78 -8.26 -18.98
C SER A 198 4.50 -7.64 -18.41
N LEU A 199 4.45 -6.30 -18.30
CA LEU A 199 3.26 -5.56 -17.84
C LEU A 199 2.01 -5.80 -18.71
N LEU A 200 2.17 -5.99 -20.02
CA LEU A 200 1.06 -6.10 -20.97
C LEU A 200 0.86 -7.51 -21.50
N THR A 201 1.91 -8.31 -21.58
CA THR A 201 1.86 -9.67 -22.15
C THR A 201 1.96 -10.76 -21.11
N GLY A 202 2.40 -10.44 -19.88
CA GLY A 202 2.73 -11.43 -18.87
C GLY A 202 3.93 -12.30 -19.24
N GLU A 203 4.77 -11.91 -20.20
CA GLU A 203 5.97 -12.67 -20.56
C GLU A 203 7.23 -12.01 -19.99
N SER A 204 8.02 -12.76 -19.22
CA SER A 204 9.25 -12.28 -18.56
C SER A 204 10.42 -12.06 -19.52
N VAL A 205 10.35 -12.65 -20.72
CA VAL A 205 11.44 -12.63 -21.68
C VAL A 205 11.38 -11.31 -22.44
N SER A 206 12.47 -10.55 -22.41
CA SER A 206 12.60 -9.35 -23.23
C SER A 206 12.46 -9.69 -24.72
N VAL A 207 11.58 -8.99 -25.44
CA VAL A 207 11.28 -9.26 -26.84
C VAL A 207 12.16 -8.39 -27.75
N ILE A 208 12.74 -9.00 -28.77
CA ILE A 208 13.50 -8.27 -29.80
C ILE A 208 12.51 -7.53 -30.71
N LYS A 209 12.79 -6.25 -30.95
CA LYS A 209 11.98 -5.38 -31.80
C LYS A 209 12.65 -5.09 -33.14
N HIS A 210 11.85 -4.83 -34.16
CA HIS A 210 12.25 -4.58 -35.55
C HIS A 210 11.55 -3.35 -36.12
N THR A 211 11.99 -2.85 -37.27
CA THR A 211 11.38 -1.68 -37.94
C THR A 211 10.34 -2.08 -38.98
N ASP A 212 10.36 -3.33 -39.45
CA ASP A 212 9.53 -3.78 -40.57
C ASP A 212 8.03 -3.79 -40.23
N PRO A 213 7.15 -3.54 -41.20
CA PRO A 213 5.70 -3.63 -40.99
C PRO A 213 5.27 -5.06 -40.68
N VAL A 214 4.29 -5.20 -39.79
CA VAL A 214 3.64 -6.47 -39.44
C VAL A 214 2.36 -6.58 -40.28
N PRO A 215 2.23 -7.53 -41.21
CA PRO A 215 1.14 -7.53 -42.20
C PRO A 215 -0.26 -7.65 -41.62
N ASP A 216 -0.42 -8.32 -40.48
CA ASP A 216 -1.72 -8.65 -39.91
C ASP A 216 -2.35 -7.44 -39.16
N PRO A 217 -3.50 -6.90 -39.63
CA PRO A 217 -4.23 -5.85 -38.92
C PRO A 217 -4.83 -6.30 -37.58
N ARG A 218 -4.93 -7.60 -37.32
CA ARG A 218 -5.45 -8.17 -36.06
C ARG A 218 -4.35 -8.78 -35.20
N ALA A 219 -3.09 -8.46 -35.49
CA ALA A 219 -1.95 -8.90 -34.70
C ALA A 219 -2.14 -8.58 -33.21
N VAL A 220 -1.91 -9.57 -32.36
CA VAL A 220 -1.88 -9.39 -30.91
C VAL A 220 -0.67 -8.55 -30.49
N ASN A 221 -0.68 -8.02 -29.27
CA ASN A 221 0.38 -7.12 -28.80
C ASN A 221 1.79 -7.78 -28.83
N GLN A 222 1.86 -9.10 -28.67
CA GLN A 222 3.11 -9.88 -28.80
C GLN A 222 3.68 -9.85 -30.23
N ASP A 223 2.83 -9.89 -31.24
CA ASP A 223 3.23 -9.94 -32.66
C ASP A 223 3.60 -8.56 -33.22
N LYS A 224 3.19 -7.47 -32.55
CA LYS A 224 3.56 -6.09 -32.89
C LYS A 224 5.02 -5.80 -32.54
N LYS A 225 5.95 -6.48 -33.23
CA LYS A 225 7.41 -6.37 -33.05
C LYS A 225 7.99 -5.01 -33.43
N ASN A 226 7.19 -4.13 -34.01
CA ASN A 226 7.60 -2.80 -34.45
C ASN A 226 6.95 -1.66 -33.64
N ILE A 227 6.21 -2.00 -32.58
CA ILE A 227 5.61 -1.07 -31.63
C ILE A 227 6.26 -1.22 -30.25
N LEU A 228 6.50 -0.09 -29.61
CA LEU A 228 6.77 0.04 -28.18
C LEU A 228 5.49 0.49 -27.50
N PHE A 229 5.14 -0.10 -26.37
CA PHE A 229 3.90 0.21 -25.68
C PHE A 229 4.17 1.06 -24.44
N SER A 230 3.28 2.00 -24.14
CA SER A 230 3.36 2.84 -22.94
C SER A 230 3.45 1.99 -21.67
N GLY A 231 4.34 2.36 -20.75
CA GLY A 231 4.58 1.65 -19.49
C GLY A 231 5.57 0.48 -19.56
N THR A 232 5.92 0.01 -20.76
CA THR A 232 6.98 -1.02 -20.94
C THR A 232 8.38 -0.43 -20.73
N ASN A 233 9.38 -1.27 -20.45
CA ASN A 233 10.74 -0.82 -20.17
C ASN A 233 11.73 -1.28 -21.25
N ILE A 234 12.71 -0.44 -21.60
CA ILE A 234 13.77 -0.82 -22.53
C ILE A 234 14.85 -1.61 -21.78
N ALA A 235 14.93 -2.91 -22.06
CA ALA A 235 15.91 -3.80 -21.45
C ALA A 235 17.32 -3.61 -22.03
N THR A 236 17.43 -3.52 -23.36
CA THR A 236 18.73 -3.27 -24.03
C THR A 236 18.53 -2.50 -25.33
N GLY A 237 19.51 -1.66 -25.69
CA GLY A 237 19.54 -0.95 -26.95
C GLY A 237 19.03 0.50 -26.88
N LYS A 238 18.99 1.12 -28.04
CA LYS A 238 18.58 2.51 -28.24
C LYS A 238 17.86 2.64 -29.58
N CYS A 239 16.72 3.30 -29.60
CA CYS A 239 15.97 3.52 -30.82
C CYS A 239 15.24 4.87 -30.83
N ARG A 240 14.78 5.22 -32.02
CA ARG A 240 13.92 6.36 -32.28
C ARG A 240 12.60 5.88 -32.89
N GLY A 241 11.53 6.60 -32.62
CA GLY A 241 10.21 6.26 -33.16
C GLY A 241 9.25 7.43 -33.13
N ILE A 242 8.10 7.24 -33.77
CA ILE A 242 6.99 8.21 -33.85
C ILE A 242 5.92 7.78 -32.86
N VAL A 243 5.43 8.71 -32.04
CA VAL A 243 4.29 8.48 -31.14
C VAL A 243 3.02 8.25 -31.98
N VAL A 244 2.34 7.13 -31.79
CA VAL A 244 1.11 6.77 -32.49
C VAL A 244 -0.13 6.79 -31.59
N GLY A 245 0.04 6.60 -30.28
CA GLY A 245 -1.04 6.65 -29.30
C GLY A 245 -0.58 7.29 -27.99
N THR A 246 -1.43 8.14 -27.41
CA THR A 246 -1.22 8.84 -26.14
C THR A 246 -2.43 8.70 -25.22
N GLY A 247 -2.22 8.80 -23.91
CA GLY A 247 -3.29 8.74 -22.89
C GLY A 247 -4.17 7.49 -23.03
N LEU A 248 -5.49 7.69 -23.09
CA LEU A 248 -6.48 6.62 -23.23
C LEU A 248 -6.40 5.83 -24.55
N ASN A 249 -5.74 6.37 -25.58
CA ASN A 249 -5.61 5.70 -26.89
C ASN A 249 -4.44 4.71 -26.94
N THR A 250 -3.65 4.60 -25.87
CA THR A 250 -2.59 3.58 -25.73
C THR A 250 -3.17 2.21 -25.36
N GLU A 251 -2.40 1.13 -25.52
CA GLU A 251 -2.83 -0.21 -25.07
C GLU A 251 -3.11 -0.24 -23.55
N ILE A 252 -2.27 0.40 -22.73
CA ILE A 252 -2.52 0.53 -21.27
C ILE A 252 -3.74 1.43 -20.97
N GLY A 253 -3.99 2.44 -21.80
CA GLY A 253 -5.15 3.32 -21.69
C GLY A 253 -6.48 2.63 -22.03
N LYS A 254 -6.46 1.70 -23.01
CA LYS A 254 -7.61 0.84 -23.32
C LYS A 254 -7.94 -0.07 -22.15
N ILE A 255 -6.93 -0.73 -21.55
CA ILE A 255 -7.10 -1.55 -20.34
C ILE A 255 -7.73 -0.71 -19.23
N ARG A 256 -7.21 0.50 -18.97
CA ARG A 256 -7.79 1.40 -17.95
C ARG A 256 -9.23 1.81 -18.26
N SER A 257 -9.56 2.04 -19.53
CA SER A 257 -10.92 2.41 -19.93
C SER A 257 -11.91 1.26 -19.71
N GLU A 258 -11.49 0.02 -19.98
CA GLU A 258 -12.30 -1.17 -19.71
C GLU A 258 -12.47 -1.41 -18.20
N MET A 259 -11.40 -1.23 -17.40
CA MET A 259 -11.47 -1.29 -15.94
C MET A 259 -12.37 -0.21 -15.34
N ALA A 260 -12.34 1.01 -15.87
CA ALA A 260 -13.21 2.09 -15.41
C ALA A 260 -14.68 1.90 -15.84
N ALA A 261 -14.92 1.14 -16.92
CA ALA A 261 -16.27 0.84 -17.41
C ALA A 261 -16.92 -0.34 -16.69
N SER A 262 -16.15 -1.22 -16.03
CA SER A 262 -16.71 -2.28 -15.20
C SER A 262 -17.33 -1.69 -13.93
N GLU A 263 -18.64 -1.89 -13.76
CA GLU A 263 -19.35 -1.54 -12.53
C GLU A 263 -18.99 -2.54 -11.41
N GLU A 264 -18.67 -2.06 -10.22
CA GLU A 264 -18.47 -2.92 -9.06
C GLU A 264 -19.81 -3.52 -8.62
N GLU A 265 -19.91 -4.86 -8.68
CA GLU A 265 -21.05 -5.58 -8.12
C GLU A 265 -20.91 -5.74 -6.60
N LYS A 266 -22.03 -5.55 -5.87
CA LYS A 266 -22.09 -5.78 -4.43
C LYS A 266 -21.84 -7.25 -4.07
N THR A 267 -21.21 -7.52 -2.93
CA THR A 267 -20.92 -8.89 -2.49
C THR A 267 -22.19 -9.67 -2.14
N PRO A 268 -22.18 -11.02 -2.19
CA PRO A 268 -23.34 -11.84 -1.83
C PRO A 268 -23.92 -11.54 -0.44
N LEU A 269 -23.10 -11.37 0.62
CA LEU A 269 -23.62 -10.97 1.93
C LEU A 269 -24.19 -9.56 1.92
N GLN A 270 -23.58 -8.60 1.22
CA GLN A 270 -24.15 -7.25 1.12
C GLN A 270 -25.53 -7.28 0.46
N GLN A 271 -25.69 -8.05 -0.62
CA GLN A 271 -27.01 -8.26 -1.24
C GLN A 271 -27.99 -8.90 -0.26
N LYS A 272 -27.57 -9.90 0.53
CA LYS A 272 -28.43 -10.56 1.53
C LYS A 272 -28.78 -9.67 2.72
N LEU A 273 -27.86 -8.81 3.14
CA LEU A 273 -28.09 -7.82 4.20
C LEU A 273 -29.04 -6.72 3.72
N ASP A 274 -28.90 -6.26 2.47
CA ASP A 274 -29.84 -5.33 1.83
C ASP A 274 -31.24 -5.95 1.74
N GLU A 275 -31.35 -7.20 1.26
CA GLU A 275 -32.61 -7.96 1.23
C GLU A 275 -33.23 -8.12 2.63
N PHE A 276 -32.41 -8.47 3.63
CA PHE A 276 -32.84 -8.58 5.02
C PHE A 276 -33.31 -7.23 5.59
N GLY A 277 -32.58 -6.15 5.29
CA GLY A 277 -32.93 -4.79 5.68
C GLY A 277 -34.27 -4.35 5.08
N GLU A 278 -34.52 -4.68 3.81
CA GLU A 278 -35.80 -4.40 3.15
C GLU A 278 -36.95 -5.22 3.75
N GLN A 279 -36.75 -6.52 4.00
CA GLN A 279 -37.75 -7.37 4.66
C GLN A 279 -38.07 -6.89 6.08
N LEU A 280 -37.05 -6.56 6.87
CA LEU A 280 -37.21 -6.06 8.23
C LEU A 280 -37.98 -4.74 8.23
N SER A 281 -37.66 -3.84 7.28
CA SER A 281 -38.35 -2.56 7.11
C SER A 281 -39.84 -2.76 6.81
N LYS A 282 -40.20 -3.67 5.88
CA LYS A 282 -41.60 -4.02 5.58
C LYS A 282 -42.34 -4.53 6.82
N VAL A 283 -41.72 -5.43 7.60
CA VAL A 283 -42.31 -5.97 8.84
C VAL A 283 -42.54 -4.88 9.88
N ILE A 284 -41.57 -3.97 10.09
CA ILE A 284 -41.71 -2.85 11.03
C ILE A 284 -42.83 -1.92 10.60
N SER A 285 -42.92 -1.56 9.32
CA SER A 285 -44.00 -0.72 8.80
C SER A 285 -45.38 -1.35 9.02
N ILE A 286 -45.53 -2.65 8.79
CA ILE A 286 -46.78 -3.38 9.04
C ILE A 286 -47.15 -3.33 10.53
N ILE A 287 -46.19 -3.58 11.44
CA ILE A 287 -46.44 -3.53 12.89
C ILE A 287 -46.84 -2.12 13.33
N CYS A 288 -46.16 -1.07 12.84
CA CYS A 288 -46.50 0.31 13.17
C CYS A 288 -47.94 0.66 12.75
N VAL A 289 -48.35 0.29 11.53
CA VAL A 289 -49.71 0.50 11.05
C VAL A 289 -50.72 -0.32 11.84
N ALA A 290 -50.41 -1.58 12.17
CA ALA A 290 -51.29 -2.44 12.95
C ALA A 290 -51.51 -1.93 14.38
N VAL A 291 -50.44 -1.54 15.09
CA VAL A 291 -50.54 -0.95 16.43
C VAL A 291 -51.34 0.35 16.41
N TRP A 292 -51.14 1.18 15.40
CA TRP A 292 -51.91 2.41 15.22
C TRP A 292 -53.40 2.12 14.95
N ALA A 293 -53.70 1.17 14.06
CA ALA A 293 -55.07 0.78 13.72
C ALA A 293 -55.84 0.14 14.89
N ILE A 294 -55.18 -0.73 15.68
CA ILE A 294 -55.80 -1.37 16.86
C ILE A 294 -56.19 -0.31 17.91
N ASN A 295 -55.37 0.72 18.09
CA ASN A 295 -55.62 1.75 19.09
C ASN A 295 -56.55 2.88 18.63
N ILE A 296 -57.11 2.81 17.41
CA ILE A 296 -57.95 3.88 16.86
C ILE A 296 -59.19 4.17 17.71
N GLY A 297 -59.71 3.16 18.42
CA GLY A 297 -60.84 3.31 19.34
C GLY A 297 -60.51 4.10 20.62
N HIS A 298 -59.23 4.14 21.01
CA HIS A 298 -58.72 4.84 22.19
C HIS A 298 -58.19 6.25 21.86
N PHE A 299 -58.22 6.67 20.59
CA PHE A 299 -57.74 8.00 20.19
C PHE A 299 -58.56 9.14 20.80
N ASN A 300 -59.78 8.85 21.24
CA ASN A 300 -60.68 9.81 21.86
C ASN A 300 -60.66 9.77 23.39
N ASP A 301 -59.73 9.02 24.01
CA ASP A 301 -59.67 8.91 25.47
C ASP A 301 -59.32 10.27 26.11
N PRO A 302 -59.94 10.61 27.28
CA PRO A 302 -59.76 11.91 27.93
C PRO A 302 -58.30 12.21 28.32
N VAL A 303 -57.49 11.16 28.47
CA VAL A 303 -56.07 11.21 28.83
C VAL A 303 -55.23 12.00 27.80
N HIS A 304 -55.71 12.10 26.55
CA HIS A 304 -55.04 12.83 25.47
C HIS A 304 -55.62 14.24 25.22
N GLY A 305 -56.40 14.76 26.17
CA GLY A 305 -57.02 16.09 26.07
C GLY A 305 -58.28 16.13 25.19
N GLY A 306 -58.90 14.97 24.92
CA GLY A 306 -60.19 14.86 24.21
C GLY A 306 -60.16 15.16 22.71
N SER A 307 -58.96 15.29 22.11
CA SER A 307 -58.79 15.52 20.67
C SER A 307 -58.28 14.26 19.97
N TRP A 308 -59.06 13.76 19.01
CA TRP A 308 -58.72 12.62 18.17
C TRP A 308 -57.33 12.75 17.52
N LEU A 309 -56.94 13.97 17.12
CA LEU A 309 -55.65 14.24 16.50
C LEU A 309 -54.48 14.02 17.47
N ARG A 310 -54.62 14.43 18.74
CA ARG A 310 -53.58 14.26 19.76
C ARG A 310 -53.42 12.79 20.16
N GLY A 311 -54.52 12.04 20.27
CA GLY A 311 -54.48 10.59 20.48
C GLY A 311 -53.79 9.86 19.33
N ALA A 312 -54.13 10.18 18.07
CA ALA A 312 -53.50 9.59 16.89
C ALA A 312 -51.97 9.83 16.85
N ILE A 313 -51.53 11.04 17.21
CA ILE A 313 -50.11 11.41 17.30
C ILE A 313 -49.41 10.67 18.44
N TYR A 314 -50.06 10.53 19.60
CA TYR A 314 -49.49 9.85 20.77
C TYR A 314 -49.19 8.37 20.48
N TYR A 315 -50.16 7.64 19.92
CA TYR A 315 -49.96 6.23 19.55
C TYR A 315 -48.99 6.07 18.38
N PHE A 316 -48.91 7.06 17.49
CA PHE A 316 -47.90 7.10 16.44
C PHE A 316 -46.48 7.28 17.01
N LYS A 317 -46.27 8.19 17.98
CA LYS A 317 -45.00 8.33 18.72
C LYS A 317 -44.59 7.00 19.37
N ILE A 318 -45.51 6.31 20.04
CA ILE A 318 -45.24 5.01 20.67
C ILE A 318 -44.85 3.95 19.64
N ALA A 319 -45.56 3.87 18.51
CA ALA A 319 -45.27 2.90 17.46
C ALA A 319 -43.88 3.13 16.84
N VAL A 320 -43.54 4.39 16.54
CA VAL A 320 -42.22 4.78 16.01
C VAL A 320 -41.13 4.52 17.04
N ALA A 321 -41.31 4.91 18.31
CA ALA A 321 -40.36 4.68 19.40
C ALA A 321 -40.09 3.19 19.65
N LEU A 322 -41.12 2.33 19.55
CA LEU A 322 -40.96 0.89 19.69
C LEU A 322 -40.19 0.29 18.50
N GLY A 323 -40.43 0.81 17.28
CA GLY A 323 -39.70 0.47 16.07
C GLY A 323 -38.23 0.87 16.14
N THR A 324 -37.93 2.13 16.48
CA THR A 324 -36.57 2.66 16.61
C THR A 324 -35.78 1.99 17.73
N ARG A 325 -36.39 1.73 18.90
CA ARG A 325 -35.73 1.02 20.01
C ARG A 325 -35.37 -0.42 19.67
N ARG A 326 -36.18 -1.11 18.84
CA ARG A 326 -35.85 -2.45 18.32
C ARG A 326 -34.74 -2.39 17.27
N MET A 327 -34.68 -1.34 16.44
CA MET A 327 -33.60 -1.14 15.46
C MET A 327 -32.27 -0.83 16.15
N ALA A 328 -32.27 0.07 17.15
CA ALA A 328 -31.07 0.42 17.93
C ALA A 328 -30.48 -0.80 18.66
N LYS A 329 -31.32 -1.70 19.19
CA LYS A 329 -30.87 -2.94 19.84
C LYS A 329 -30.18 -3.93 18.89
N LYS A 330 -30.39 -3.81 17.58
CA LYS A 330 -29.85 -4.77 16.61
C LYS A 330 -28.42 -4.45 16.14
N ASN A 331 -27.78 -3.38 16.65
CA ASN A 331 -26.37 -3.03 16.38
C ASN A 331 -25.95 -3.42 14.96
N ALA A 332 -26.71 -2.96 13.96
CA ALA A 332 -26.42 -3.24 12.56
C ALA A 332 -25.26 -2.34 12.11
N ILE A 333 -24.11 -2.55 12.74
CA ILE A 333 -22.82 -2.10 12.27
C ILE A 333 -22.30 -3.30 11.50
N VAL A 334 -22.65 -3.37 10.22
CA VAL A 334 -22.07 -4.37 9.33
C VAL A 334 -20.63 -3.93 9.10
N ARG A 335 -19.73 -4.57 9.85
CA ARG A 335 -18.29 -4.30 9.78
C ARG A 335 -17.77 -4.96 8.52
N SER A 336 -17.10 -4.15 7.69
CA SER A 336 -16.51 -4.58 6.44
C SER A 336 -15.41 -5.62 6.69
N LEU A 337 -15.49 -6.75 6.00
CA LEU A 337 -14.38 -7.33 5.23
C LEU A 337 -15.00 -8.08 4.03
N PRO A 338 -15.65 -7.35 3.08
CA PRO A 338 -16.42 -7.95 1.99
C PRO A 338 -15.56 -8.89 1.12
N SER A 339 -14.26 -8.58 1.00
CA SER A 339 -13.31 -9.36 0.18
C SER A 339 -13.02 -10.76 0.75
N VAL A 340 -13.17 -10.98 2.07
CA VAL A 340 -12.89 -12.28 2.71
C VAL A 340 -14.02 -13.29 2.44
N GLU A 341 -15.26 -12.81 2.41
CA GLU A 341 -16.42 -13.64 2.09
C GLU A 341 -16.45 -14.01 0.60
N THR A 342 -16.24 -13.03 -0.28
CA THR A 342 -16.16 -13.29 -1.73
C THR A 342 -15.13 -14.36 -2.06
N LEU A 343 -13.98 -14.35 -1.36
CA LEU A 343 -12.95 -15.39 -1.50
C LEU A 343 -13.42 -16.77 -0.99
N GLY A 344 -14.24 -16.81 0.06
CA GLY A 344 -14.84 -18.05 0.58
C GLY A 344 -15.92 -18.64 -0.34
N CYS A 345 -16.54 -17.81 -1.18
CA CYS A 345 -17.52 -18.22 -2.18
C CYS A 345 -16.93 -18.40 -3.58
N THR A 346 -15.62 -18.25 -3.77
CA THR A 346 -14.97 -18.39 -5.08
C THR A 346 -15.13 -19.82 -5.61
N SER A 347 -15.85 -19.98 -6.72
CA SER A 347 -16.03 -21.26 -7.42
C SER A 347 -14.98 -21.52 -8.51
N VAL A 348 -14.41 -20.45 -9.06
CA VAL A 348 -13.40 -20.49 -10.12
C VAL A 348 -12.31 -19.48 -9.80
N ILE A 349 -11.06 -19.95 -9.77
CA ILE A 349 -9.88 -19.08 -9.64
C ILE A 349 -9.21 -19.02 -11.02
N CYS A 350 -9.36 -17.90 -11.71
CA CYS A 350 -8.57 -17.57 -12.89
C CYS A 350 -7.29 -16.88 -12.41
N SER A 351 -6.14 -17.52 -12.58
CA SER A 351 -4.84 -16.97 -12.19
C SER A 351 -3.96 -16.80 -13.41
N ASP A 352 -3.33 -15.63 -13.51
CA ASP A 352 -2.24 -15.43 -14.47
C ASP A 352 -1.06 -16.34 -14.14
N LYS A 353 -0.30 -16.75 -15.16
CA LYS A 353 0.85 -17.63 -14.95
C LYS A 353 2.03 -16.85 -14.40
N THR A 354 2.51 -15.86 -15.14
CA THR A 354 3.79 -15.21 -14.87
C THR A 354 3.64 -14.12 -13.82
N GLY A 355 4.43 -14.18 -12.75
CA GLY A 355 4.36 -13.20 -11.66
C GLY A 355 3.24 -13.44 -10.66
N THR A 356 2.32 -14.37 -10.93
CA THR A 356 1.29 -14.83 -9.98
C THR A 356 1.46 -16.29 -9.60
N LEU A 357 1.53 -17.21 -10.57
CA LEU A 357 1.86 -18.63 -10.31
C LEU A 357 3.38 -18.89 -10.34
N THR A 358 4.12 -18.15 -11.17
CA THR A 358 5.59 -18.19 -11.20
C THR A 358 6.17 -16.99 -10.49
N THR A 359 7.38 -17.14 -9.96
CA THR A 359 8.14 -16.06 -9.31
C THR A 359 8.58 -14.95 -10.27
N ASN A 360 8.31 -15.09 -11.58
CA ASN A 360 8.84 -14.24 -12.64
C ASN A 360 10.39 -14.16 -12.62
N GLN A 361 11.05 -15.17 -12.04
CA GLN A 361 12.51 -15.29 -12.00
C GLN A 361 12.95 -16.42 -12.92
N MET A 362 13.77 -16.09 -13.91
CA MET A 362 14.28 -17.10 -14.83
C MET A 362 15.49 -17.76 -14.21
N SER A 363 15.40 -19.08 -14.02
CA SER A 363 16.49 -19.88 -13.48
C SER A 363 16.85 -20.98 -14.48
N VAL A 364 18.16 -21.26 -14.59
CA VAL A 364 18.65 -22.30 -15.47
C VAL A 364 18.55 -23.63 -14.74
N CYS A 365 17.70 -24.54 -15.21
CA CYS A 365 17.51 -25.85 -14.56
C CYS A 365 18.43 -26.94 -15.14
N ARG A 366 18.89 -26.76 -16.39
CA ARG A 366 19.66 -27.76 -17.14
C ARG A 366 20.67 -27.08 -18.05
N MET A 367 21.85 -27.66 -18.16
CA MET A 367 22.89 -27.26 -19.10
C MET A 367 23.52 -28.49 -19.73
N PHE A 368 24.22 -28.33 -20.83
CA PHE A 368 24.97 -29.42 -21.43
C PHE A 368 26.28 -28.92 -22.03
N VAL A 369 27.27 -29.82 -22.11
CA VAL A 369 28.54 -29.58 -22.80
C VAL A 369 28.82 -30.71 -23.77
N PHE A 370 29.60 -30.43 -24.81
CA PHE A 370 30.08 -31.47 -25.71
C PHE A 370 31.24 -32.21 -25.03
N ALA A 371 31.08 -33.51 -24.83
CA ALA A 371 32.13 -34.39 -24.30
C ALA A 371 33.09 -34.84 -25.41
N LYS A 372 32.55 -35.10 -26.61
CA LYS A 372 33.32 -35.42 -27.80
C LYS A 372 32.56 -34.98 -29.04
N ALA A 373 33.25 -34.36 -29.99
CA ALA A 373 32.72 -34.01 -31.30
C ALA A 373 33.73 -34.45 -32.35
N ASP A 374 33.49 -35.62 -32.97
CA ASP A 374 34.39 -36.22 -33.94
C ASP A 374 33.60 -36.55 -35.22
N GLY A 375 33.66 -35.66 -36.21
CA GLY A 375 32.84 -35.75 -37.42
C GLY A 375 31.34 -35.64 -37.13
N ASN A 376 30.58 -36.68 -37.46
CA ASN A 376 29.12 -36.74 -37.22
C ASN A 376 28.74 -37.34 -35.86
N ASP A 377 29.70 -37.81 -35.07
CA ASP A 377 29.42 -38.42 -33.76
C ASP A 377 29.63 -37.38 -32.65
N ILE A 378 28.51 -36.90 -32.11
CA ILE A 378 28.46 -35.85 -31.09
C ILE A 378 27.96 -36.46 -29.78
N GLN A 379 28.85 -36.53 -28.80
CA GLN A 379 28.50 -36.95 -27.44
C GLN A 379 28.30 -35.72 -26.55
N ILE A 380 27.14 -35.67 -25.90
CA ILE A 380 26.73 -34.57 -25.04
C ILE A 380 26.66 -35.08 -23.60
N GLU A 381 27.25 -34.31 -22.68
CA GLU A 381 27.07 -34.49 -21.24
C GLU A 381 26.07 -33.45 -20.75
N GLN A 382 24.95 -33.92 -20.22
CA GLN A 382 23.90 -33.07 -19.65
C GLN A 382 24.05 -33.00 -18.14
N PHE A 383 23.91 -31.80 -17.60
CA PHE A 383 23.95 -31.52 -16.18
C PHE A 383 22.63 -30.88 -15.76
N GLU A 384 22.17 -31.23 -14.56
CA GLU A 384 21.05 -30.57 -13.90
C GLU A 384 21.56 -29.55 -12.91
N ILE A 385 20.94 -28.39 -12.87
CA ILE A 385 21.31 -27.30 -11.98
C ILE A 385 20.18 -27.17 -10.96
N THR A 386 20.54 -27.27 -9.70
CA THR A 386 19.60 -27.04 -8.60
C THR A 386 19.58 -25.55 -8.24
N GLY A 387 18.46 -25.08 -7.68
CA GLY A 387 18.20 -23.66 -7.45
C GLY A 387 17.13 -23.13 -8.40
N SER A 388 16.29 -22.21 -7.90
CA SER A 388 15.13 -21.67 -8.62
C SER A 388 15.03 -20.15 -8.57
N THR A 389 16.07 -19.49 -8.07
CA THR A 389 16.12 -18.03 -7.87
C THR A 389 17.37 -17.46 -8.54
N TYR A 390 17.54 -16.14 -8.46
CA TYR A 390 18.76 -15.45 -8.92
C TYR A 390 19.95 -15.58 -7.94
N GLU A 391 19.80 -16.31 -6.83
CA GLU A 391 20.93 -16.55 -5.91
C GLU A 391 21.94 -17.52 -6.55
N PRO A 392 23.26 -17.28 -6.40
CA PRO A 392 24.31 -18.16 -6.90
C PRO A 392 24.47 -19.39 -6.00
N LYS A 393 23.37 -20.01 -5.57
CA LYS A 393 23.33 -21.20 -4.71
C LYS A 393 22.60 -22.30 -5.44
N GLY A 394 23.33 -23.37 -5.71
CA GLY A 394 22.87 -24.49 -6.50
C GLY A 394 24.01 -25.46 -6.71
N ASP A 395 23.73 -26.73 -6.52
CA ASP A 395 24.59 -27.82 -6.93
C ASP A 395 24.32 -28.19 -8.37
N ILE A 396 25.40 -28.48 -9.09
CA ILE A 396 25.37 -29.03 -10.44
C ILE A 396 25.45 -30.54 -10.31
N LEU A 397 24.46 -31.23 -10.85
CA LEU A 397 24.31 -32.68 -10.80
C LEU A 397 24.66 -33.27 -12.17
N PHE A 398 25.45 -34.33 -12.18
CA PHE A 398 25.72 -35.17 -13.34
C PHE A 398 25.30 -36.59 -12.97
N ASN A 399 24.34 -37.17 -13.70
CA ASN A 399 23.75 -38.48 -13.35
C ASN A 399 23.31 -38.56 -11.88
N GLU A 400 22.54 -37.56 -11.41
CA GLU A 400 22.03 -37.46 -10.03
C GLU A 400 23.09 -37.29 -8.92
N ALA A 401 24.38 -37.20 -9.27
CA ALA A 401 25.47 -36.99 -8.33
C ALA A 401 26.06 -35.58 -8.45
N LYS A 402 26.43 -34.99 -7.31
CA LYS A 402 27.08 -33.67 -7.26
C LYS A 402 28.40 -33.68 -8.06
N PHE A 403 28.50 -32.78 -9.03
CA PHE A 403 29.60 -32.69 -9.97
C PHE A 403 30.43 -31.42 -9.74
N ASN A 404 31.75 -31.57 -9.74
CA ASN A 404 32.65 -30.42 -9.58
C ASN A 404 32.95 -29.81 -10.96
N CYS A 405 32.47 -28.59 -11.18
CA CYS A 405 32.52 -27.92 -12.48
C CYS A 405 33.95 -27.63 -12.96
N SER A 406 34.93 -27.52 -12.06
CA SER A 406 36.34 -27.32 -12.43
C SER A 406 36.93 -28.50 -13.22
N GLN A 407 36.29 -29.66 -13.19
CA GLN A 407 36.72 -30.86 -13.91
C GLN A 407 36.42 -30.81 -15.42
N ARG A 408 35.59 -29.86 -15.88
CA ARG A 408 35.23 -29.69 -17.30
C ARG A 408 35.55 -28.28 -17.77
N SER A 409 36.48 -28.14 -18.72
CA SER A 409 36.87 -26.85 -19.30
C SER A 409 35.68 -26.06 -19.85
N GLY A 410 34.73 -26.74 -20.53
CA GLY A 410 33.55 -26.09 -21.07
C GLY A 410 32.61 -25.48 -20.01
N LEU A 411 32.57 -26.04 -18.79
CA LEU A 411 31.79 -25.46 -17.69
C LEU A 411 32.50 -24.24 -17.08
N VAL A 412 33.83 -24.24 -17.06
CA VAL A 412 34.65 -23.12 -16.58
C VAL A 412 34.48 -21.91 -17.49
N GLU A 413 34.55 -22.08 -18.82
CA GLU A 413 34.33 -20.99 -19.79
C GLU A 413 32.91 -20.40 -19.66
N LEU A 414 31.90 -21.24 -19.44
CA LEU A 414 30.51 -20.81 -19.28
C LEU A 414 30.33 -19.99 -17.99
N ALA A 415 31.00 -20.39 -16.90
CA ALA A 415 31.01 -19.66 -15.64
C ALA A 415 31.74 -18.31 -15.73
N GLU A 416 32.88 -18.24 -16.45
CA GLU A 416 33.59 -16.98 -16.70
C GLU A 416 32.72 -15.97 -17.49
N CYS A 417 31.98 -16.45 -18.49
CA CYS A 417 31.04 -15.63 -19.25
C CYS A 417 29.89 -15.09 -18.38
N ALA A 418 29.36 -15.90 -17.47
CA ALA A 418 28.27 -15.54 -16.56
C ALA A 418 28.72 -14.60 -15.41
N ALA A 419 29.95 -14.75 -14.92
CA ALA A 419 30.50 -13.91 -13.86
C ALA A 419 30.67 -12.45 -14.29
N LEU A 420 31.01 -12.20 -15.56
CA LEU A 420 31.13 -10.86 -16.13
C LEU A 420 29.79 -10.11 -16.23
N SER A 421 28.66 -10.80 -16.06
CA SER A 421 27.31 -10.24 -16.24
C SER A 421 26.57 -9.91 -14.92
N THR A 422 27.14 -10.24 -13.76
CA THR A 422 26.38 -10.23 -12.49
C THR A 422 27.12 -9.47 -11.40
N ALA A 423 26.98 -8.14 -11.36
CA ALA A 423 27.44 -7.31 -10.25
C ALA A 423 26.40 -6.25 -9.92
N LEU A 424 25.53 -6.54 -8.94
CA LEU A 424 24.88 -5.57 -8.04
C LEU A 424 24.03 -6.33 -7.02
N GLY A 425 24.34 -6.15 -5.74
CA GLY A 425 23.60 -6.70 -4.62
C GLY A 425 24.19 -6.20 -3.31
N PHE A 426 23.86 -4.97 -2.93
CA PHE A 426 24.26 -4.38 -1.65
C PHE A 426 23.38 -4.91 -0.52
N ASN A 427 23.61 -6.16 -0.14
CA ASN A 427 23.52 -6.75 1.20
C ASN A 427 23.51 -8.28 1.06
N PRO A 428 24.29 -9.02 1.88
CA PRO A 428 24.21 -10.47 1.88
C PRO A 428 22.83 -10.92 2.36
N PRO A 429 22.17 -11.88 1.67
CA PRO A 429 20.88 -12.40 2.12
C PRO A 429 21.02 -13.24 3.40
N ASP A 430 19.89 -13.47 4.09
CA ASP A 430 19.85 -14.35 5.27
C ASP A 430 20.42 -15.74 4.94
N LEU A 431 21.19 -16.31 5.86
CA LEU A 431 21.95 -17.55 5.62
C LEU A 431 21.07 -18.76 5.24
N ASP A 432 19.82 -18.78 5.70
CA ASP A 432 18.82 -19.84 5.52
C ASP A 432 17.67 -19.43 4.57
N ILE A 433 17.77 -18.29 3.88
CA ILE A 433 16.69 -17.78 3.03
C ILE A 433 16.25 -18.80 1.95
N MET A 434 17.19 -19.63 1.50
CA MET A 434 16.97 -20.66 0.48
C MET A 434 16.33 -21.93 1.01
N GLU A 435 16.32 -22.14 2.33
CA GLU A 435 15.67 -23.27 2.98
C GLU A 435 14.21 -22.95 3.34
N ARG A 436 13.81 -21.68 3.22
CA ARG A 436 12.48 -21.19 3.55
C ARG A 436 11.57 -21.18 2.31
N PRO A 437 10.30 -21.57 2.44
CA PRO A 437 9.35 -21.44 1.34
C PRO A 437 9.12 -19.96 0.99
N PRO A 438 8.81 -19.64 -0.28
CA PRO A 438 8.50 -18.27 -0.69
C PRO A 438 7.28 -17.74 0.07
N ARG A 439 7.35 -16.47 0.48
CA ARG A 439 6.30 -15.78 1.25
C ARG A 439 4.95 -15.88 0.53
N ASN A 440 3.88 -16.18 1.27
CA ASN A 440 2.54 -16.26 0.69
C ASN A 440 2.08 -14.84 0.29
N PRO A 441 1.66 -14.60 -0.97
CA PRO A 441 1.23 -13.27 -1.44
C PRO A 441 -0.04 -12.75 -0.73
N LYS A 442 -0.77 -13.61 -0.01
CA LYS A 442 -1.93 -13.24 0.82
C LYS A 442 -1.55 -12.89 2.27
N GLU A 443 -0.32 -13.16 2.68
CA GLU A 443 0.15 -12.86 4.02
C GLU A 443 0.56 -11.39 4.12
N SER A 444 0.01 -10.68 5.10
CA SER A 444 0.33 -9.28 5.35
C SER A 444 1.84 -9.09 5.54
N LEU A 445 2.37 -7.97 5.05
CA LEU A 445 3.79 -7.59 5.19
C LEU A 445 4.27 -7.63 6.65
N ILE A 446 3.38 -7.34 7.59
CA ILE A 446 3.59 -7.54 9.03
C ILE A 446 2.81 -8.78 9.46
N THR A 447 3.53 -9.86 9.81
CA THR A 447 2.90 -11.07 10.34
C THR A 447 2.44 -10.82 11.78
N PRO A 448 1.43 -11.55 12.30
CA PRO A 448 1.00 -11.39 13.69
C PRO A 448 2.14 -11.58 14.71
N TRP A 449 3.10 -12.44 14.39
CA TRP A 449 4.30 -12.64 15.20
C TRP A 449 5.27 -11.46 15.13
N LEU A 450 5.53 -10.93 13.93
CA LEU A 450 6.37 -9.75 13.74
C LEU A 450 5.74 -8.53 14.43
N PHE A 451 4.42 -8.38 14.37
CA PHE A 451 3.67 -7.35 15.10
C PHE A 451 3.83 -7.51 16.62
N PHE A 452 3.69 -8.73 17.14
CA PHE A 452 3.92 -9.00 18.57
C PHE A 452 5.33 -8.63 19.00
N ARG A 453 6.34 -8.98 18.19
CA ARG A 453 7.73 -8.63 18.44
C ARG A 453 7.94 -7.11 18.45
N TYR A 454 7.38 -6.37 17.49
CA TYR A 454 7.41 -4.91 17.50
C TYR A 454 6.72 -4.31 18.72
N MET A 455 5.59 -4.86 19.13
CA MET A 455 4.92 -4.44 20.36
C MET A 455 5.76 -4.71 21.61
N ALA A 456 6.42 -5.86 21.70
CA ALA A 456 7.28 -6.22 22.83
C ALA A 456 8.50 -5.30 22.92
N ILE A 457 9.19 -5.06 21.80
CA ILE A 457 10.34 -4.16 21.73
C ILE A 457 9.90 -2.72 22.01
N GLY A 458 8.84 -2.24 21.38
CA GLY A 458 8.30 -0.89 21.60
C GLY A 458 7.85 -0.65 23.04
N THR A 459 7.24 -1.64 23.68
CA THR A 459 6.89 -1.59 25.11
C THR A 459 8.15 -1.50 25.97
N TYR A 460 9.19 -2.27 25.64
CA TYR A 460 10.49 -2.17 26.34
C TYR A 460 11.15 -0.81 26.14
N VAL A 461 11.16 -0.27 24.91
CA VAL A 461 11.71 1.07 24.61
C VAL A 461 10.99 2.12 25.45
N GLY A 462 9.65 2.13 25.43
CA GLY A 462 8.85 3.07 26.23
C GLY A 462 9.10 2.93 27.74
N ALA A 463 9.10 1.69 28.26
CA ALA A 463 9.37 1.42 29.66
C ALA A 463 10.80 1.79 30.08
N GLY A 464 11.79 1.53 29.23
CA GLY A 464 13.20 1.86 29.46
C GLY A 464 13.45 3.36 29.44
N THR A 465 12.86 4.10 28.49
CA THR A 465 12.96 5.56 28.40
C THR A 465 12.34 6.25 29.62
N VAL A 466 11.10 5.88 30.00
CA VAL A 466 10.45 6.43 31.19
C VAL A 466 11.16 5.98 32.47
N GLY A 467 11.58 4.71 32.51
CA GLY A 467 12.33 4.14 33.62
C GLY A 467 13.66 4.85 33.88
N ALA A 468 14.36 5.30 32.84
CA ALA A 468 15.59 6.08 32.97
C ALA A 468 15.37 7.44 33.62
N SER A 469 14.30 8.16 33.22
CA SER A 469 13.91 9.41 33.88
C SER A 469 13.50 9.18 35.34
N CYS A 470 12.71 8.13 35.62
CA CYS A 470 12.31 7.79 36.98
C CYS A 470 13.51 7.38 37.85
N TRP A 471 14.49 6.68 37.28
CA TRP A 471 15.68 6.22 38.00
C TRP A 471 16.51 7.41 38.52
N TRP A 472 16.63 8.48 37.73
CA TRP A 472 17.32 9.69 38.17
C TRP A 472 16.65 10.31 39.41
N TYR A 473 15.31 10.42 39.41
CA TYR A 473 14.55 10.99 40.54
C TYR A 473 14.60 10.15 41.81
N VAL A 474 14.63 8.81 41.70
CA VAL A 474 14.38 7.90 42.83
C VAL A 474 15.68 7.27 43.36
N SER A 475 16.72 7.16 42.55
CA SER A 475 17.86 6.28 42.85
C SER A 475 19.24 6.88 42.57
N HIS A 476 19.34 8.00 41.86
CA HIS A 476 20.62 8.63 41.59
C HIS A 476 21.15 9.36 42.84
N GLN A 477 22.46 9.27 43.11
CA GLN A 477 23.06 9.80 44.34
C GLN A 477 23.04 11.33 44.40
N ASP A 478 23.16 11.99 43.25
CA ASP A 478 23.04 13.46 43.12
C ASP A 478 21.60 13.91 42.80
N GLY A 479 20.65 12.97 42.74
CA GLY A 479 19.24 13.25 42.51
C GLY A 479 18.46 13.50 43.82
N PRO A 480 17.19 13.94 43.73
CA PRO A 480 16.37 14.27 44.90
C PRO A 480 15.91 13.06 45.75
N LEU A 481 16.26 11.82 45.36
CA LEU A 481 15.92 10.57 46.07
C LEU A 481 14.43 10.49 46.49
N LEU A 482 13.54 10.84 45.57
CA LEU A 482 12.10 10.91 45.80
C LEU A 482 11.50 9.51 45.99
N THR A 483 10.45 9.43 46.80
CA THR A 483 9.63 8.21 46.85
C THR A 483 8.75 8.08 45.60
N TRP A 484 8.40 6.85 45.23
CA TRP A 484 7.55 6.58 44.06
C TRP A 484 6.17 7.27 44.13
N THR A 485 5.64 7.47 45.34
CA THR A 485 4.36 8.17 45.56
C THR A 485 4.48 9.66 45.28
N GLN A 486 5.58 10.29 45.70
CA GLN A 486 5.87 11.69 45.38
C GLN A 486 6.02 11.87 43.87
N LEU A 487 6.85 11.06 43.20
CA LEU A 487 7.07 11.20 41.74
C LEU A 487 5.79 11.13 40.90
N LYS A 488 4.87 10.19 41.22
CA LYS A 488 3.57 10.08 40.52
C LYS A 488 2.63 11.27 40.76
N HIS A 489 2.83 12.01 41.83
CA HIS A 489 2.01 13.16 42.22
C HIS A 489 2.77 14.49 42.13
N HIS A 490 3.80 14.58 41.28
CA HIS A 490 4.64 15.77 41.13
C HIS A 490 3.86 17.09 40.89
N PHE A 491 2.74 17.05 40.16
CA PHE A 491 1.87 18.23 39.94
C PHE A 491 1.30 18.83 41.25
N LYS A 492 1.25 18.07 42.34
CA LYS A 492 0.79 18.55 43.66
C LYS A 492 1.89 19.25 44.46
N CYS A 493 3.16 19.15 44.05
CA CYS A 493 4.29 19.77 44.76
C CYS A 493 4.10 21.29 44.89
N ARG A 494 3.79 21.99 43.79
CA ARG A 494 3.53 23.44 43.79
C ARG A 494 2.26 23.86 44.56
N GLY A 495 1.36 22.92 44.86
CA GLY A 495 0.15 23.14 45.65
C GLY A 495 0.34 23.01 47.17
N GLY A 496 1.49 22.50 47.62
CA GLY A 496 1.84 22.32 49.02
C GLY A 496 1.17 21.11 49.71
N GLY A 497 1.83 20.59 50.75
CA GLY A 497 1.34 19.50 51.61
C GLY A 497 2.46 18.92 52.48
N LYS A 498 2.11 18.26 53.61
CA LYS A 498 3.09 17.69 54.57
C LYS A 498 4.07 16.68 53.95
N GLU A 499 3.71 16.09 52.81
CA GLU A 499 4.53 15.12 52.06
C GLU A 499 5.62 15.79 51.20
N TRP A 500 5.63 17.13 51.13
CA TRP A 500 6.49 17.95 50.27
C TRP A 500 7.31 18.99 51.06
N GLU A 501 7.27 18.97 52.40
CA GLU A 501 7.94 19.97 53.26
C GLU A 501 9.48 19.95 53.13
N ASP A 502 10.06 18.81 52.73
CA ASP A 502 11.51 18.60 52.62
C ASP A 502 12.04 18.62 51.17
N ILE A 503 11.22 18.97 50.18
CA ILE A 503 11.57 18.88 48.74
C ILE A 503 11.39 20.23 48.05
N ASP A 504 12.44 20.68 47.34
CA ASP A 504 12.35 21.81 46.44
C ASP A 504 11.68 21.40 45.12
N CYS A 505 10.53 22.01 44.79
CA CYS A 505 9.75 21.66 43.61
C CYS A 505 10.41 22.08 42.28
N ASP A 506 11.45 22.92 42.32
CA ASP A 506 12.22 23.32 41.13
C ASP A 506 13.02 22.14 40.54
N VAL A 507 13.19 21.05 41.29
CA VAL A 507 13.82 19.81 40.81
C VAL A 507 13.04 19.12 39.67
N PHE A 508 11.75 19.43 39.52
CA PHE A 508 10.94 18.91 38.41
C PHE A 508 11.17 19.66 37.08
N ASP A 509 11.84 20.82 37.12
CA ASP A 509 12.25 21.59 35.95
C ASP A 509 13.70 21.29 35.54
N ASP A 510 14.37 20.32 36.20
CA ASP A 510 15.74 19.89 35.92
C ASP A 510 15.84 19.13 34.56
N PRO A 511 16.87 19.41 33.72
CA PRO A 511 17.03 18.79 32.40
C PRO A 511 17.62 17.35 32.41
N HIS A 512 18.18 16.85 33.52
CA HIS A 512 18.83 15.53 33.61
C HIS A 512 17.86 14.36 33.31
N PRO A 513 16.62 14.30 33.85
CA PRO A 513 15.66 13.25 33.52
C PRO A 513 15.33 13.16 32.03
N MET A 514 15.22 14.31 31.36
CA MET A 514 14.94 14.39 29.93
C MET A 514 16.15 13.96 29.10
N THR A 515 17.34 14.36 29.52
CA THR A 515 18.62 13.96 28.93
C THR A 515 18.87 12.45 29.05
N MET A 516 18.53 11.87 30.21
CA MET A 516 18.59 10.42 30.47
C MET A 516 17.61 9.65 29.59
N ALA A 517 16.36 10.10 29.48
CA ALA A 517 15.37 9.50 28.58
C ALA A 517 15.83 9.53 27.12
N LEU A 518 16.28 10.69 26.63
CA LEU A 518 16.75 10.86 25.26
C LEU A 518 17.96 9.96 24.96
N SER A 519 18.92 9.89 25.88
CA SER A 519 20.13 9.09 25.71
C SER A 519 19.86 7.59 25.76
N VAL A 520 18.92 7.13 26.60
CA VAL A 520 18.44 5.74 26.59
C VAL A 520 17.69 5.42 25.31
N LEU A 521 16.81 6.31 24.85
CA LEU A 521 16.07 6.12 23.60
C LEU A 521 17.03 5.95 22.40
N VAL A 522 17.97 6.89 22.22
CA VAL A 522 18.95 6.84 21.11
C VAL A 522 19.82 5.59 21.22
N THR A 523 20.30 5.25 22.41
CA THR A 523 21.16 4.07 22.60
C THR A 523 20.40 2.75 22.36
N ILE A 524 19.14 2.66 22.80
CA ILE A 524 18.25 1.51 22.51
C ILE A 524 18.04 1.36 21.01
N GLU A 525 17.73 2.43 20.28
CA GLU A 525 17.51 2.36 18.84
C GLU A 525 18.76 1.93 18.08
N MET A 526 19.94 2.42 18.49
CA MET A 526 21.21 2.00 17.89
C MET A 526 21.48 0.51 18.14
N LEU A 527 21.21 0.00 19.35
CA LEU A 527 21.34 -1.42 19.65
C LEU A 527 20.27 -2.28 18.94
N ASN A 528 19.06 -1.79 18.80
CA ASN A 528 17.98 -2.45 18.06
C ASN A 528 18.28 -2.53 16.55
N SER A 529 18.96 -1.51 16.00
CA SER A 529 19.40 -1.51 14.60
C SER A 529 20.44 -2.60 14.30
N LEU A 530 21.31 -2.95 15.26
CA LEU A 530 22.25 -4.07 15.13
C LEU A 530 21.49 -5.39 14.99
N ASN A 531 20.46 -5.56 15.80
CA ASN A 531 19.60 -6.72 15.76
C ASN A 531 18.72 -6.75 14.51
N SER A 532 18.41 -5.61 13.92
CA SER A 532 17.65 -5.53 12.68
C SER A 532 18.47 -5.89 11.43
N LEU A 533 19.76 -6.23 11.58
CA LEU A 533 20.61 -6.74 10.48
C LEU A 533 20.02 -8.00 9.84
N SER A 534 19.35 -8.83 10.63
CA SER A 534 18.60 -9.98 10.15
C SER A 534 17.33 -10.12 10.95
N GLU A 535 16.24 -10.43 10.25
CA GLU A 535 14.95 -10.62 10.88
C GLU A 535 14.95 -11.89 11.75
N ASN A 536 15.68 -12.93 11.32
CA ASN A 536 15.56 -14.27 11.89
C ASN A 536 16.88 -14.86 12.40
N GLN A 537 18.03 -14.44 11.87
CA GLN A 537 19.32 -14.95 12.32
C GLN A 537 19.77 -14.27 13.63
N SER A 538 20.52 -15.03 14.41
CA SER A 538 21.16 -14.55 15.63
C SER A 538 22.27 -13.56 15.30
N LEU A 539 22.43 -12.53 16.11
CA LEU A 539 23.54 -11.58 16.06
C LEU A 539 24.91 -12.28 16.23
N LEU A 540 24.95 -13.45 16.87
CA LEU A 540 26.16 -14.27 16.99
C LEU A 540 26.53 -14.98 15.69
N LYS A 541 25.53 -15.30 14.85
CA LYS A 541 25.70 -16.02 13.58
C LYS A 541 25.87 -15.06 12.40
N MET A 542 25.14 -13.94 12.42
CA MET A 542 25.36 -12.79 11.54
C MET A 542 25.82 -11.59 12.36
N PRO A 543 27.13 -11.49 12.61
CA PRO A 543 27.68 -10.41 13.39
C PRO A 543 27.61 -9.05 12.66
N PRO A 544 27.61 -7.93 13.42
CA PRO A 544 27.42 -6.59 12.87
C PRO A 544 28.37 -6.16 11.74
N TRP A 545 29.55 -6.74 11.66
CA TRP A 545 30.56 -6.38 10.65
C TRP A 545 30.25 -6.89 9.23
N TYR A 546 29.21 -7.71 9.04
CA TYR A 546 28.70 -8.05 7.71
C TYR A 546 28.20 -6.82 6.94
N ASN A 547 27.66 -5.82 7.65
CA ASN A 547 27.28 -4.54 7.07
C ASN A 547 28.10 -3.40 7.70
N LYS A 548 29.26 -3.13 7.11
CA LYS A 548 30.15 -2.04 7.55
C LYS A 548 29.48 -0.66 7.47
N TYR A 549 28.54 -0.47 6.54
CA TYR A 549 27.81 0.80 6.42
C TYR A 549 26.85 1.04 7.59
N LEU A 550 26.18 -0.02 8.09
CA LEU A 550 25.36 0.06 9.31
C LEU A 550 26.20 0.48 10.52
N LEU A 551 27.39 -0.12 10.68
CA LEU A 551 28.31 0.26 11.77
C LEU A 551 28.78 1.71 11.65
N CYS A 552 29.07 2.18 10.43
CA CYS A 552 29.40 3.59 10.19
C CYS A 552 28.21 4.52 10.52
N ALA A 553 26.98 4.14 10.16
CA ALA A 553 25.78 4.91 10.45
C ALA A 553 25.51 5.01 11.96
N ILE A 554 25.64 3.90 12.69
CA ILE A 554 25.52 3.87 14.16
C ILE A 554 26.61 4.74 14.81
N GLY A 555 27.87 4.62 14.35
CA GLY A 555 28.98 5.42 14.86
C GLY A 555 28.77 6.92 14.62
N LEU A 556 28.25 7.31 13.45
CA LEU A 556 27.88 8.68 13.13
C LEU A 556 26.72 9.17 14.00
N SER A 557 25.67 8.36 14.18
CA SER A 557 24.51 8.70 15.02
C SER A 557 24.90 8.90 16.49
N MET A 558 25.72 8.00 17.05
CA MET A 558 26.25 8.17 18.41
C MET A 558 27.14 9.40 18.53
N SER A 559 27.93 9.71 17.50
CA SER A 559 28.78 10.91 17.48
C SER A 559 27.96 12.20 17.44
N LEU A 560 26.87 12.22 16.67
CA LEU A 560 25.91 13.35 16.65
C LEU A 560 25.20 13.49 18.01
N HIS A 561 24.83 12.39 18.65
CA HIS A 561 24.24 12.42 19.99
C HIS A 561 25.21 12.98 21.04
N MET A 562 26.47 12.57 21.00
CA MET A 562 27.52 13.16 21.87
C MET A 562 27.73 14.65 21.59
N MET A 563 27.69 15.06 20.32
CA MET A 563 27.76 16.47 19.94
C MET A 563 26.57 17.26 20.52
N ILE A 564 25.37 16.68 20.49
CA ILE A 564 24.17 17.30 21.04
C ILE A 564 24.30 17.51 22.55
N LEU A 565 24.88 16.55 23.31
CA LEU A 565 25.02 16.59 24.77
C LEU A 565 26.16 17.46 25.31
N TYR A 566 27.27 17.54 24.57
CA TYR A 566 28.50 18.18 25.08
C TYR A 566 28.80 19.53 24.43
N VAL A 567 28.12 19.90 23.34
CA VAL A 567 28.28 21.23 22.72
C VAL A 567 27.24 22.19 23.32
N PRO A 568 27.66 23.28 23.99
CA PRO A 568 26.74 24.19 24.69
C PRO A 568 25.64 24.81 23.82
N MET A 569 25.92 24.99 22.51
CA MET A 569 24.95 25.51 21.55
C MET A 569 23.74 24.57 21.42
N PHE A 570 23.95 23.26 21.39
CA PHE A 570 22.86 22.30 21.25
C PHE A 570 22.14 22.06 22.59
N ASN A 571 22.87 22.07 23.70
CA ASN A 571 22.30 21.94 25.05
C ASN A 571 21.22 22.99 25.36
N THR A 572 21.47 24.24 24.94
CA THR A 572 20.52 25.36 25.13
C THR A 572 19.30 25.26 24.22
N VAL A 573 19.46 24.78 22.99
CA VAL A 573 18.36 24.60 22.02
C VAL A 573 17.43 23.45 22.42
N PHE A 574 18.00 22.34 22.89
CA PHE A 574 17.25 21.13 23.24
C PHE A 574 16.89 21.03 24.73
N GLN A 575 17.31 21.99 25.56
CA GLN A 575 17.10 22.00 27.01
C GLN A 575 17.61 20.71 27.69
N ILE A 576 18.85 20.32 27.36
CA ILE A 576 19.52 19.11 27.83
C ILE A 576 20.85 19.45 28.49
N CYS A 577 21.36 18.54 29.33
CA CYS A 577 22.62 18.68 30.05
C CYS A 577 23.64 17.61 29.66
N PRO A 578 24.94 17.84 29.89
CA PRO A 578 25.95 16.81 29.68
C PRO A 578 25.82 15.70 30.72
N LEU A 579 25.87 14.44 30.29
CA LEU A 579 25.83 13.28 31.18
C LEU A 579 27.21 12.95 31.77
N THR A 580 27.21 12.54 33.03
CA THR A 580 28.35 11.99 33.74
C THR A 580 28.64 10.53 33.34
N PHE A 581 29.80 10.01 33.74
CA PHE A 581 30.17 8.62 33.45
C PHE A 581 29.22 7.62 34.14
N GLU A 582 28.76 7.90 35.36
CA GLU A 582 27.85 7.01 36.08
C GLU A 582 26.47 6.92 35.41
N GLU A 583 25.98 8.06 34.93
CA GLU A 583 24.74 8.15 34.17
C GLU A 583 24.85 7.41 32.83
N TRP A 584 25.98 7.50 32.12
CA TRP A 584 26.24 6.71 30.92
C TRP A 584 26.25 5.21 31.18
N VAL A 585 26.80 4.77 32.32
CA VAL A 585 26.73 3.36 32.72
C VAL A 585 25.28 2.94 32.96
N ALA A 586 24.45 3.79 33.57
CA ALA A 586 23.03 3.52 33.72
C ALA A 586 22.31 3.47 32.36
N VAL A 587 22.60 4.41 31.45
CA VAL A 587 22.07 4.43 30.07
C VAL A 587 22.36 3.11 29.36
N LEU A 588 23.61 2.64 29.41
CA LEU A 588 24.01 1.38 28.78
C LEU A 588 23.34 0.16 29.45
N LYS A 589 23.24 0.13 30.78
CA LYS A 589 22.58 -0.96 31.51
C LYS A 589 21.08 -1.07 31.19
N ILE A 590 20.39 0.07 31.04
CA ILE A 590 18.97 0.11 30.68
C ILE A 590 18.79 -0.20 29.19
N SER A 591 19.76 0.14 28.34
CA SER A 591 19.62 -0.06 26.89
C SER A 591 19.97 -1.48 26.44
N PHE A 592 20.98 -2.11 27.02
CA PHE A 592 21.50 -3.41 26.60
C PHE A 592 20.48 -4.57 26.57
N PRO A 593 19.53 -4.70 27.50
CA PRO A 593 18.58 -5.82 27.50
C PRO A 593 17.66 -5.86 26.26
N VAL A 594 17.52 -4.77 25.49
CA VAL A 594 16.81 -4.82 24.19
C VAL A 594 17.45 -5.83 23.24
N VAL A 595 18.78 -5.97 23.30
CA VAL A 595 19.52 -6.91 22.46
C VAL A 595 19.14 -8.33 22.83
N LEU A 596 19.14 -8.64 24.14
CA LEU A 596 18.80 -9.95 24.67
C LEU A 596 17.32 -10.29 24.43
N LEU A 597 16.43 -9.31 24.55
CA LEU A 597 15.00 -9.48 24.32
C LEU A 597 14.72 -9.87 22.87
N ASP A 598 15.23 -9.10 21.91
CA ASP A 598 15.01 -9.41 20.49
C ASP A 598 15.72 -10.70 20.06
N GLU A 599 16.87 -11.01 20.66
CA GLU A 599 17.58 -12.27 20.41
C GLU A 599 16.82 -13.50 20.95
N LEU A 600 16.18 -13.35 22.12
CA LEU A 600 15.27 -14.35 22.69
C LEU A 600 14.03 -14.53 21.81
N LEU A 601 13.44 -13.44 21.33
CA LEU A 601 12.29 -13.49 20.43
C LEU A 601 12.64 -14.16 19.09
N LYS A 602 13.82 -13.89 18.54
CA LYS A 602 14.36 -14.61 17.37
C LYS A 602 14.60 -16.07 17.66
N PHE A 603 15.12 -16.42 18.84
CA PHE A 603 15.30 -17.81 19.25
C PHE A 603 13.96 -18.54 19.34
N ILE A 604 12.92 -17.90 19.90
CA ILE A 604 11.57 -18.46 19.96
C ILE A 604 10.98 -18.60 18.56
N ALA A 605 11.14 -17.59 17.71
CA ALA A 605 10.70 -17.62 16.31
C ALA A 605 11.28 -18.84 15.58
N ARG A 606 12.61 -18.98 15.64
CA ARG A 606 13.34 -20.06 14.98
C ARG A 606 12.98 -21.45 15.47
N ASN A 607 12.69 -21.64 16.76
CA ASN A 607 12.54 -22.98 17.34
C ASN A 607 11.08 -23.43 17.51
N PHE A 608 10.14 -22.50 17.63
CA PHE A 608 8.76 -22.82 18.02
C PHE A 608 7.69 -22.31 17.05
N ILE A 609 8.00 -21.36 16.17
CA ILE A 609 7.00 -20.69 15.32
C ILE A 609 7.28 -20.95 13.85
N ASP A 610 8.54 -20.81 13.42
CA ASP A 610 8.96 -21.18 12.07
C ASP A 610 9.03 -22.71 11.89
N ILE A 611 8.99 -23.49 12.98
CA ILE A 611 8.98 -24.97 12.99
C ILE A 611 7.58 -25.49 13.41
N SER A 612 6.57 -25.40 12.53
CA SER A 612 5.50 -26.41 12.34
C SER A 612 4.38 -25.93 11.40
N PRO A 613 3.73 -26.80 10.58
CA PRO A 613 3.88 -28.25 10.43
C PRO A 613 4.15 -28.65 8.96
N LYS A 614 5.41 -28.91 8.59
CA LYS A 614 5.72 -29.63 7.33
C LYS A 614 6.47 -30.95 7.55
N ASN A 615 7.11 -31.09 8.71
CA ASN A 615 7.77 -32.35 9.09
C ASN A 615 6.77 -33.47 9.43
N SER A 616 5.48 -33.18 9.61
CA SER A 616 4.44 -34.23 9.75
C SER A 616 3.97 -34.77 8.40
N GLU A 617 3.82 -33.92 7.38
CA GLU A 617 3.36 -34.35 6.04
C GLU A 617 4.46 -35.06 5.24
N ILE A 618 5.73 -34.66 5.41
CA ILE A 618 6.86 -35.34 4.74
C ILE A 618 7.09 -36.73 5.35
N ASN A 619 6.97 -36.89 6.68
CA ASN A 619 7.12 -38.20 7.33
C ASN A 619 5.93 -39.15 7.10
N GLU A 620 4.73 -38.64 6.80
CA GLU A 620 3.59 -39.47 6.37
C GLU A 620 3.65 -39.84 4.88
N ALA A 621 4.28 -39.01 4.04
CA ALA A 621 4.51 -39.30 2.62
C ALA A 621 5.67 -40.29 2.39
N GLU A 622 6.64 -40.38 3.30
CA GLU A 622 7.71 -41.40 3.24
C GLU A 622 7.29 -42.77 3.84
N ASN A 623 6.18 -42.83 4.59
CA ASN A 623 5.66 -44.07 5.19
C ASN A 623 4.37 -44.62 4.51
N LYS A 624 4.00 -44.09 3.34
CA LYS A 624 2.97 -44.65 2.45
C LYS A 624 3.56 -44.87 1.07
#